data_AF-A0A660RTF1-F1
#
_entry.id   AF-A0A660RTF1-F1
#
_cell.length_a   1.000
_cell.length_b   1.000
_cell.length_c   1.000
_cell.angle_alpha   90.00
_cell.angle_beta   90.00
_cell.angle_gamma   90.00
#
_symmetry.space_group_name_H-M   'P 1'
#
loop_
_entity.id
_entity.type
_entity.pdbx_description
1 polymer ?
#
loop_
_entity_poly.entity_id
_entity_poly.type
_entity_poly.pdbx_seq_one_letter_code
_entity_poly.pdbx_strand_id
1 'polypeptide(L)'
;MGKESQFLIDYIFGNKEVEWKVHIVNLKRLSHDLMPCILGALLELYASELFRRGQGNNYPTLLILEEAHHYLIQPASEENSSEFLAYERLAKEGRKFGLSLWVSTQRPSELSSTVLSQCGTWIVFRLTSENDLRIVASAGEWVDKLELNRIAGLPKQQAIIFGAGVPVPIRIVTSKANPIPESEDPNFEEWL
;
A
#
# COMPACT_ATOMS: atom_id res chain seq x y z
N MET A 1 -21.42 8.13 19.92
CA MET A 1 -20.78 7.36 18.83
C MET A 1 -19.28 7.11 19.05
N GLY A 2 -18.77 7.09 20.29
CA GLY A 2 -17.31 7.24 20.54
C GLY A 2 -16.56 6.10 21.23
N LYS A 3 -17.23 5.13 21.88
CA LYS A 3 -16.54 4.02 22.57
C LYS A 3 -16.39 2.78 21.69
N GLU A 4 -17.40 2.46 20.89
CA GLU A 4 -17.42 1.26 20.05
C GLU A 4 -16.45 1.37 18.86
N SER A 5 -16.40 2.53 18.21
CA SER A 5 -15.44 2.81 17.13
C SER A 5 -14.00 2.78 17.64
N GLN A 6 -13.75 3.40 18.80
CA GLN A 6 -12.43 3.36 19.43
C GLN A 6 -12.01 1.93 19.76
N PHE A 7 -12.90 1.13 20.36
CA PHE A 7 -12.62 -0.28 20.67
C PHE A 7 -12.28 -1.08 19.41
N LEU A 8 -13.06 -0.91 18.33
CA LEU A 8 -12.80 -1.60 17.06
C LEU A 8 -11.44 -1.21 16.47
N ILE A 9 -11.11 0.08 16.48
CA ILE A 9 -9.81 0.55 15.97
C ILE A 9 -8.66 0.05 16.82
N ASP A 10 -8.78 0.08 18.15
CA ASP A 10 -7.76 -0.46 19.04
C ASP A 10 -7.60 -1.97 18.90
N TYR A 11 -8.68 -2.69 18.63
CA TYR A 11 -8.66 -4.13 18.39
C TYR A 11 -7.96 -4.48 17.06
N ILE A 12 -8.27 -3.76 15.98
CA ILE A 12 -7.74 -4.03 14.63
C ILE A 12 -6.34 -3.44 14.42
N PHE A 13 -6.13 -2.18 14.81
CA PHE A 13 -4.90 -1.43 14.52
C PHE A 13 -3.96 -1.30 15.72
N GLY A 14 -4.41 -1.72 16.90
CA GLY A 14 -3.59 -1.84 18.10
C GLY A 14 -3.58 -0.62 19.01
N ASN A 15 -3.08 -0.82 20.22
CA ASN A 15 -2.89 0.20 21.25
C ASN A 15 -1.61 -0.06 22.10
N LYS A 16 -1.37 0.64 23.24
CA LYS A 16 -0.17 0.37 24.11
C LYS A 16 -0.12 -1.05 24.66
N GLU A 17 -1.26 -1.69 24.80
CA GLU A 17 -1.47 -2.90 25.57
C GLU A 17 -1.54 -4.14 24.69
N VAL A 18 -1.43 -4.02 23.36
CA VAL A 18 -1.44 -5.19 22.48
C VAL A 18 -0.14 -5.97 22.56
N GLU A 19 -0.26 -7.28 22.67
CA GLU A 19 0.90 -8.19 22.77
C GLU A 19 1.54 -8.50 21.41
N TRP A 20 0.79 -8.31 20.31
CA TRP A 20 1.26 -8.60 18.97
C TRP A 20 2.05 -7.43 18.36
N LYS A 21 3.05 -7.76 17.54
CA LYS A 21 3.84 -6.79 16.75
C LYS A 21 3.38 -6.67 15.30
N VAL A 22 2.66 -7.68 14.82
CA VAL A 22 2.12 -7.77 13.46
C VAL A 22 0.68 -8.25 13.58
N HIS A 23 -0.25 -7.52 12.97
CA HIS A 23 -1.65 -7.89 12.87
C HIS A 23 -2.04 -7.98 11.41
N ILE A 24 -2.63 -9.11 11.01
CA ILE A 24 -3.00 -9.38 9.62
C ILE A 24 -4.52 -9.39 9.53
N VAL A 25 -5.08 -8.43 8.80
CA VAL A 25 -6.51 -8.39 8.47
C VAL A 25 -6.72 -9.20 7.19
N ASN A 26 -7.16 -10.45 7.34
CA ASN A 26 -7.35 -11.35 6.21
C ASN A 26 -8.67 -11.07 5.48
N LEU A 27 -8.58 -10.53 4.26
CA LEU A 27 -9.72 -10.23 3.39
C LEU A 27 -9.85 -11.17 2.19
N LYS A 28 -9.17 -12.33 2.19
CA LYS A 28 -9.11 -13.28 1.05
C LYS A 28 -10.48 -13.74 0.54
N ARG A 29 -11.52 -13.70 1.37
CA ARG A 29 -12.88 -14.13 1.02
C ARG A 29 -13.82 -12.99 0.63
N LEU A 30 -13.32 -11.76 0.62
CA LEU A 30 -14.10 -10.61 0.20
C LEU A 30 -14.05 -10.49 -1.32
N SER A 31 -15.19 -10.26 -1.97
CA SER A 31 -15.20 -9.99 -3.42
C SER A 31 -14.52 -8.66 -3.72
N HIS A 32 -13.86 -8.57 -4.87
CA HIS A 32 -13.18 -7.35 -5.31
C HIS A 32 -14.12 -6.14 -5.36
N ASP A 33 -15.39 -6.34 -5.75
CA ASP A 33 -16.38 -5.26 -5.82
C ASP A 33 -16.76 -4.68 -4.46
N LEU A 34 -16.65 -5.46 -3.38
CA LEU A 34 -16.97 -5.01 -2.02
C LEU A 34 -15.75 -4.41 -1.31
N MET A 35 -14.55 -4.70 -1.81
CA MET A 35 -13.29 -4.29 -1.19
C MET A 35 -13.15 -2.77 -1.05
N PRO A 36 -13.45 -1.93 -2.07
CA PRO A 36 -13.42 -0.47 -1.92
C PRO A 36 -14.32 0.03 -0.78
N CYS A 37 -15.53 -0.51 -0.67
CA CYS A 37 -16.51 -0.08 0.33
C CYS A 37 -16.06 -0.45 1.75
N ILE A 38 -15.71 -1.72 1.98
CA ILE A 38 -15.33 -2.20 3.32
C ILE A 38 -14.00 -1.59 3.78
N LEU A 39 -12.97 -1.59 2.92
CA LEU A 39 -11.69 -1.00 3.27
C LEU A 39 -11.78 0.52 3.37
N GLY A 40 -12.53 1.18 2.50
CA GLY A 40 -12.78 2.62 2.59
C GLY A 40 -13.38 3.01 3.94
N ALA A 41 -14.44 2.31 4.37
CA ALA A 41 -15.06 2.54 5.67
C ALA A 41 -14.11 2.25 6.84
N LEU A 42 -13.34 1.15 6.77
CA LEU A 42 -12.36 0.81 7.81
C LEU A 42 -11.25 1.86 7.93
N LEU A 43 -10.70 2.31 6.80
CA LEU A 43 -9.68 3.36 6.75
C LEU A 43 -10.24 4.71 7.22
N GLU A 44 -11.51 4.99 6.96
CA GLU A 44 -12.19 6.19 7.45
C GLU A 44 -12.33 6.17 8.97
N LEU A 45 -12.78 5.05 9.54
CA LEU A 45 -12.83 4.88 10.99
C LEU A 45 -11.43 5.02 11.61
N TYR A 46 -10.42 4.44 10.97
CA TYR A 46 -9.05 4.53 11.44
C TYR A 46 -8.53 5.97 11.40
N ALA A 47 -8.70 6.68 10.27
CA ALA A 47 -8.30 8.07 10.11
C ALA A 47 -9.01 8.97 11.13
N SER A 48 -10.31 8.79 11.32
CA SER A 48 -11.10 9.54 12.29
C SER A 48 -10.55 9.39 13.70
N GLU A 49 -10.29 8.16 14.13
CA GLU A 49 -9.76 7.88 15.47
C GLU A 49 -8.31 8.36 15.64
N LEU A 50 -7.46 8.15 14.63
CA LEU A 50 -6.07 8.61 14.59
C LEU A 50 -5.99 10.13 14.77
N PHE A 51 -6.80 10.87 14.00
CA PHE A 51 -6.82 12.34 14.08
C PHE A 51 -7.47 12.85 15.36
N ARG A 52 -8.51 12.17 15.86
CA ARG A 52 -9.16 12.50 17.13
C ARG A 52 -8.21 12.39 18.33
N ARG A 53 -7.33 11.39 18.35
CA ARG A 53 -6.31 11.23 19.40
C ARG A 53 -5.30 12.38 19.44
N GLY A 54 -5.06 13.02 18.29
CA GLY A 54 -4.10 14.12 18.17
C GLY A 54 -2.66 13.64 18.00
N GLN A 55 -1.76 14.60 17.72
CA GLN A 55 -0.35 14.31 17.49
C GLN A 55 0.34 13.84 18.79
N GLY A 56 1.26 12.87 18.67
CA GLY A 56 2.03 12.34 19.80
C GLY A 56 1.29 11.37 20.74
N ASN A 57 -0.04 11.24 20.59
CA ASN A 57 -0.86 10.34 21.41
C ASN A 57 -1.13 8.98 20.75
N ASN A 58 -0.71 8.84 19.49
CA ASN A 58 -0.89 7.63 18.68
C ASN A 58 0.33 6.72 18.75
N TYR A 59 0.09 5.44 18.46
CA TYR A 59 1.14 4.44 18.38
C TYR A 59 1.82 4.52 17.02
N PRO A 60 3.16 4.46 16.98
CA PRO A 60 3.86 4.30 15.73
C PRO A 60 3.40 3.02 15.03
N THR A 61 2.69 3.18 13.91
CA THR A 61 2.08 2.06 13.17
C THR A 61 2.56 2.12 11.73
N LEU A 62 3.01 0.97 11.21
CA LEU A 62 3.20 0.75 9.78
C LEU A 62 1.95 0.05 9.24
N LEU A 63 1.16 0.76 8.44
CA LEU A 63 0.00 0.20 7.77
C LEU A 63 0.40 -0.26 6.37
N ILE A 64 0.32 -1.57 6.14
CA ILE A 64 0.61 -2.20 4.85
C ILE A 64 -0.71 -2.45 4.12
N LEU A 65 -0.82 -1.90 2.92
CA LEU A 65 -1.98 -1.98 2.04
C LEU A 65 -1.63 -2.83 0.83
N GLU A 66 -2.02 -4.10 0.84
CA GLU A 66 -1.80 -5.03 -0.27
C GLU A 66 -2.88 -4.92 -1.34
N GLU A 67 -2.52 -5.25 -2.59
CA GLU A 67 -3.42 -5.20 -3.76
C GLU A 67 -4.13 -3.84 -3.88
N ALA A 68 -3.40 -2.77 -3.56
CA ALA A 68 -3.98 -1.45 -3.30
C ALA A 68 -4.71 -0.85 -4.50
N HIS A 69 -4.43 -1.29 -5.73
CA HIS A 69 -5.15 -0.87 -6.93
C HIS A 69 -6.62 -1.28 -6.92
N HIS A 70 -7.06 -2.18 -6.04
CA HIS A 70 -8.47 -2.48 -5.87
C HIS A 70 -9.26 -1.42 -5.10
N TYR A 71 -8.62 -0.56 -4.30
CA TYR A 71 -9.36 0.33 -3.38
C TYR A 71 -8.72 1.72 -3.18
N LEU A 72 -7.47 1.93 -3.58
CA LEU A 72 -6.80 3.24 -3.56
C LEU A 72 -6.77 3.86 -4.95
N ILE A 73 -7.92 3.88 -5.63
CA ILE A 73 -8.03 4.23 -7.05
C ILE A 73 -8.17 5.75 -7.22
N GLN A 74 -7.63 6.29 -8.31
CA GLN A 74 -7.86 7.69 -8.70
C GLN A 74 -9.38 7.93 -8.89
N PRO A 75 -9.98 8.94 -8.22
CA PRO A 75 -11.38 9.27 -8.43
C PRO A 75 -11.66 9.62 -9.89
N ALA A 76 -12.72 9.03 -10.47
CA ALA A 76 -13.09 9.26 -11.87
C ALA A 76 -13.64 10.68 -12.12
N SER A 77 -14.14 11.36 -11.09
CA SER A 77 -14.61 12.75 -11.16
C SER A 77 -14.58 13.43 -9.78
N GLU A 78 -14.46 14.75 -9.74
CA GLU A 78 -14.55 15.57 -8.52
C GLU A 78 -15.94 15.49 -7.86
N GLU A 79 -16.99 15.18 -8.62
CA GLU A 79 -18.38 15.11 -8.10
C GLU A 79 -18.66 13.83 -7.28
N ASN A 80 -17.85 12.77 -7.45
CA ASN A 80 -17.94 11.53 -6.67
C ASN A 80 -16.93 11.48 -5.51
N SER A 81 -16.22 12.58 -5.23
CA SER A 81 -15.10 12.61 -4.27
C SER A 81 -15.53 12.81 -2.81
N SER A 82 -16.82 12.88 -2.52
CA SER A 82 -17.35 13.20 -1.20
C SER A 82 -17.31 12.04 -0.20
N GLU A 83 -17.10 10.81 -0.65
CA GLU A 83 -17.20 9.62 0.20
C GLU A 83 -15.87 8.86 0.22
N PHE A 84 -15.14 8.99 1.33
CA PHE A 84 -14.06 8.08 1.77
C PHE A 84 -12.64 8.22 1.16
N LEU A 85 -12.14 9.45 0.93
CA LEU A 85 -10.69 9.68 0.69
C LEU A 85 -9.83 9.63 1.98
N ALA A 86 -10.19 8.78 2.95
CA ALA A 86 -9.37 8.56 4.15
C ALA A 86 -7.94 8.19 3.81
N TYR A 87 -7.75 7.34 2.80
CA TYR A 87 -6.42 6.93 2.38
C TYR A 87 -5.53 8.10 1.93
N GLU A 88 -6.07 9.12 1.25
CA GLU A 88 -5.29 10.30 0.85
C GLU A 88 -4.91 11.16 2.05
N ARG A 89 -5.83 11.33 3.02
CA ARG A 89 -5.55 12.04 4.27
C ARG A 89 -4.52 11.29 5.10
N LEU A 90 -4.64 9.97 5.21
CA LEU A 90 -3.66 9.11 5.87
C LEU A 90 -2.29 9.23 5.20
N ALA A 91 -2.23 9.28 3.86
CA ALA A 91 -0.98 9.45 3.13
C ALA A 91 -0.34 10.84 3.35
N LYS A 92 -1.15 11.92 3.28
CA LYS A 92 -0.68 13.30 3.44
C LYS A 92 -0.29 13.65 4.87
N GLU A 93 -1.07 13.19 5.84
CA GLU A 93 -1.01 13.68 7.22
C GLU A 93 -0.64 12.62 8.25
N GLY A 94 -0.81 11.33 7.93
CA GLY A 94 -0.64 10.22 8.87
C GLY A 94 0.70 10.24 9.61
N ARG A 95 1.78 10.66 8.94
CA ARG A 95 3.12 10.79 9.54
C ARG A 95 3.13 11.69 10.79
N LYS A 96 2.36 12.78 10.80
CA LYS A 96 2.23 13.69 11.97
C LYS A 96 1.60 12.98 13.18
N PHE A 97 0.87 11.91 12.92
CA PHE A 97 0.14 11.12 13.90
C PHE A 97 0.78 9.72 14.10
N GLY A 98 2.04 9.53 13.73
CA GLY A 98 2.75 8.27 13.95
C GLY A 98 2.42 7.15 12.96
N LEU A 99 1.67 7.42 11.91
CA LEU A 99 1.37 6.44 10.85
C LEU A 99 2.38 6.52 9.71
N SER A 100 2.96 5.39 9.34
CA SER A 100 3.66 5.18 8.07
C SER A 100 2.84 4.26 7.18
N LEU A 101 2.81 4.55 5.88
CA LEU A 101 2.12 3.73 4.89
C LEU A 101 3.12 2.93 4.06
N TRP A 102 2.80 1.67 3.81
CA TRP A 102 3.40 0.84 2.77
C TRP A 102 2.30 0.43 1.81
N VAL A 103 2.44 0.78 0.55
CA VAL A 103 1.48 0.42 -0.51
C VAL A 103 2.11 -0.62 -1.41
N SER A 104 1.45 -1.77 -1.56
CA SER A 104 1.87 -2.86 -2.46
C SER A 104 0.85 -3.03 -3.57
N THR A 105 1.32 -3.01 -4.82
CA THR A 105 0.48 -3.19 -6.01
C THR A 105 1.31 -3.67 -7.20
N GLN A 106 0.64 -4.39 -8.10
CA GLN A 106 1.11 -4.78 -9.43
C GLN A 106 0.68 -3.81 -10.54
N ARG A 107 -0.26 -2.89 -10.25
CA ARG A 107 -0.75 -1.86 -11.18
C ARG A 107 -0.61 -0.45 -10.58
N PRO A 108 0.61 0.09 -10.46
CA PRO A 108 0.81 1.44 -9.92
C PRO A 108 0.06 2.52 -10.71
N SER A 109 -0.19 2.35 -12.00
CA SER A 109 -0.95 3.30 -12.83
C SER A 109 -2.44 3.43 -12.50
N GLU A 110 -3.00 2.48 -11.76
CA GLU A 110 -4.39 2.54 -11.28
C GLU A 110 -4.52 3.23 -9.91
N LEU A 111 -3.41 3.50 -9.22
CA LEU A 111 -3.42 4.13 -7.91
C LEU A 111 -3.68 5.64 -7.98
N SER A 112 -4.27 6.20 -6.92
CA SER A 112 -4.38 7.64 -6.72
C SER A 112 -3.00 8.30 -6.81
N SER A 113 -2.88 9.28 -7.71
CA SER A 113 -1.70 10.12 -7.88
C SER A 113 -1.32 10.84 -6.58
N THR A 114 -2.32 11.19 -5.75
CA THR A 114 -2.09 11.73 -4.42
C THR A 114 -1.32 10.75 -3.55
N VAL A 115 -1.74 9.48 -3.46
CA VAL A 115 -1.05 8.47 -2.64
C VAL A 115 0.36 8.26 -3.16
N LEU A 116 0.52 8.08 -4.47
CA LEU A 116 1.83 7.89 -5.09
C LEU A 116 2.80 9.04 -4.81
N SER A 117 2.32 10.28 -4.83
CA SER A 117 3.15 11.47 -4.55
C SER A 117 3.69 11.52 -3.11
N GLN A 118 3.04 10.82 -2.18
CA GLN A 118 3.48 10.73 -0.79
C GLN A 118 4.41 9.52 -0.55
N CYS A 119 4.53 8.60 -1.50
CA CYS A 119 5.45 7.48 -1.43
C CYS A 119 6.89 7.95 -1.67
N GLY A 120 7.61 8.21 -0.57
CA GLY A 120 9.00 8.67 -0.62
C GLY A 120 10.04 7.59 -0.96
N THR A 121 9.71 6.30 -0.83
CA THR A 121 10.60 5.18 -1.15
C THR A 121 9.86 4.17 -2.02
N TRP A 122 10.53 3.69 -3.06
CA TRP A 122 9.98 2.77 -4.04
C TRP A 122 10.81 1.49 -4.09
N ILE A 123 10.14 0.35 -4.07
CA ILE A 123 10.74 -0.98 -4.26
C ILE A 123 10.05 -1.58 -5.48
N VAL A 124 10.75 -1.56 -6.62
CA VAL A 124 10.16 -1.91 -7.91
C VAL A 124 10.70 -3.25 -8.38
N PHE A 125 9.82 -4.24 -8.42
CA PHE A 125 10.05 -5.53 -9.08
C PHE A 125 9.78 -5.41 -10.58
N ARG A 126 9.87 -6.53 -11.31
CA ARG A 126 9.58 -6.58 -12.74
C ARG A 126 8.18 -6.02 -13.05
N LEU A 127 8.14 -4.97 -13.87
CA LEU A 127 6.93 -4.38 -14.44
C LEU A 127 7.03 -4.38 -15.96
N THR A 128 6.01 -4.90 -16.65
CA THR A 128 6.01 -5.02 -18.12
C THR A 128 5.07 -4.06 -18.82
N SER A 129 4.11 -3.49 -18.08
CA SER A 129 3.13 -2.53 -18.59
C SER A 129 3.80 -1.17 -18.81
N GLU A 130 3.60 -0.61 -20.01
CA GLU A 130 4.17 0.70 -20.36
C GLU A 130 3.64 1.82 -19.46
N ASN A 131 2.35 1.77 -19.10
CA ASN A 131 1.75 2.76 -18.21
C ASN A 131 2.36 2.70 -16.81
N ASP A 132 2.55 1.49 -16.28
CA ASP A 132 3.15 1.31 -14.95
C ASP A 132 4.64 1.71 -14.93
N LEU A 133 5.37 1.40 -16.00
CA LEU A 133 6.75 1.86 -16.18
C LEU A 133 6.84 3.39 -16.22
N ARG A 134 5.89 4.08 -16.89
CA ARG A 134 5.84 5.56 -16.91
C ARG A 134 5.60 6.15 -15.53
N ILE A 135 4.75 5.53 -14.70
CA ILE A 135 4.54 5.96 -13.31
C ILE A 135 5.84 5.84 -12.52
N VAL A 136 6.52 4.71 -12.61
CA VAL A 136 7.81 4.51 -11.94
C VAL A 136 8.86 5.51 -12.44
N ALA A 137 8.91 5.77 -13.75
CA ALA A 137 9.79 6.78 -14.33
C ALA A 137 9.54 8.17 -13.74
N SER A 138 8.26 8.53 -13.57
CA SER A 138 7.88 9.84 -13.03
C SER A 138 8.25 9.99 -11.55
N ALA A 139 8.26 8.88 -10.80
CA ALA A 139 8.63 8.88 -9.38
C ALA A 139 10.15 8.90 -9.17
N GLY A 140 10.91 8.25 -10.05
CA GLY A 140 12.36 8.24 -10.02
C GLY A 140 12.92 9.21 -11.04
N GLU A 141 13.21 10.46 -10.64
CA GLU A 141 13.79 11.49 -11.53
C GLU A 141 15.09 11.03 -12.26
N TRP A 142 15.75 10.00 -11.72
CA TRP A 142 16.97 9.38 -12.27
C TRP A 142 16.70 8.31 -13.35
N VAL A 143 15.44 7.89 -13.54
CA VAL A 143 15.07 6.74 -14.36
C VAL A 143 15.02 7.15 -15.84
N ASP A 144 16.04 6.76 -16.60
CA ASP A 144 16.05 6.91 -18.06
C ASP A 144 15.43 5.70 -18.79
N LYS A 145 15.40 5.75 -20.12
CA LYS A 145 14.88 4.64 -20.94
C LYS A 145 15.65 3.32 -20.76
N LEU A 146 16.95 3.39 -20.48
CA LEU A 146 17.76 2.19 -20.27
C LEU A 146 17.39 1.52 -18.94
N GLU A 147 17.17 2.31 -17.90
CA GLU A 147 16.72 1.83 -16.59
C GLU A 147 15.30 1.26 -16.64
N LEU A 148 14.39 1.86 -17.41
CA LEU A 148 13.06 1.27 -17.64
C LEU A 148 13.13 -0.09 -18.32
N ASN A 149 13.99 -0.26 -19.32
CA ASN A 149 14.21 -1.55 -19.97
C ASN A 149 14.79 -2.59 -18.99
N ARG A 150 15.63 -2.16 -18.04
CA ARG A 150 16.16 -3.03 -16.98
C ARG A 150 15.05 -3.48 -16.03
N ILE A 151 14.16 -2.57 -15.61
CA ILE A 151 13.00 -2.88 -14.76
C ILE A 151 12.11 -3.92 -15.46
N ALA A 152 11.81 -3.73 -16.75
CA ALA A 152 11.00 -4.66 -17.53
C ALA A 152 11.62 -6.06 -17.65
N GLY A 153 12.96 -6.14 -17.63
CA GLY A 153 13.72 -7.38 -17.69
C GLY A 153 14.14 -7.97 -16.34
N LEU A 154 13.70 -7.43 -15.21
CA LEU A 154 14.12 -7.91 -13.89
C LEU A 154 13.76 -9.39 -13.68
N PRO A 155 14.68 -10.24 -13.20
CA PRO A 155 14.36 -11.61 -12.82
C PRO A 155 13.40 -11.65 -11.62
N LYS A 156 12.76 -12.82 -11.40
CA LYS A 156 12.06 -13.08 -10.13
C LYS A 156 13.03 -12.87 -8.95
N GLN A 157 12.49 -12.40 -7.83
CA GLN A 157 13.25 -12.07 -6.60
C GLN A 157 14.28 -10.95 -6.75
N GLN A 158 14.18 -10.11 -7.77
CA GLN A 158 15.03 -8.94 -7.90
C GLN A 158 14.20 -7.67 -8.00
N ALA A 159 14.69 -6.63 -7.33
CA ALA A 159 14.03 -5.33 -7.30
C ALA A 159 15.07 -4.21 -7.40
N ILE A 160 14.62 -3.05 -7.86
CA ILE A 160 15.35 -1.80 -7.73
C ILE A 160 14.69 -0.98 -6.63
N ILE A 161 15.50 -0.46 -5.72
CA ILE A 161 15.08 0.43 -4.64
C ILE A 161 15.60 1.83 -4.91
N PHE A 162 14.74 2.83 -4.77
CA PHE A 162 15.11 4.25 -4.88
C PHE A 162 14.22 5.14 -4.02
N GLY A 163 14.58 6.42 -3.92
CA GLY A 163 13.88 7.41 -3.11
C GLY A 163 14.54 7.63 -1.74
N ALA A 164 13.83 8.28 -0.82
CA ALA A 164 14.35 8.79 0.45
C ALA A 164 14.93 7.72 1.39
N GLY A 165 14.56 6.44 1.22
CA GLY A 165 15.05 5.33 2.03
C GLY A 165 16.47 4.85 1.68
N VAL A 166 17.03 5.29 0.54
CA VAL A 166 18.37 4.90 0.09
C VAL A 166 19.12 6.11 -0.48
N PRO A 167 20.45 6.23 -0.29
CA PRO A 167 21.21 7.39 -0.75
C PRO A 167 21.35 7.45 -2.28
N VAL A 168 21.31 6.29 -2.94
CA VAL A 168 21.35 6.14 -4.39
C VAL A 168 20.46 4.95 -4.79
N PRO A 169 19.96 4.88 -6.03
CA PRO A 169 19.25 3.71 -6.52
C PRO A 169 20.11 2.45 -6.43
N ILE A 170 19.57 1.37 -5.87
CA ILE A 170 20.27 0.10 -5.71
C ILE A 170 19.43 -1.05 -6.23
N ARG A 171 20.09 -2.05 -6.81
CA ARG A 171 19.48 -3.34 -7.14
C ARG A 171 19.69 -4.31 -6.00
N ILE A 172 18.63 -4.99 -5.59
CA ILE A 172 18.66 -6.00 -4.55
C ILE A 172 18.19 -7.36 -5.07
N VAL A 173 18.59 -8.42 -4.38
CA VAL A 173 18.07 -9.77 -4.53
C VAL A 173 17.35 -10.12 -3.23
N THR A 174 16.09 -10.53 -3.31
CA THR A 174 15.30 -10.89 -2.15
C THR A 174 15.49 -12.35 -1.77
N SER A 175 15.53 -12.62 -0.47
CA SER A 175 15.51 -13.98 0.05
C SER A 175 14.13 -14.60 -0.10
N LYS A 176 14.07 -15.92 -0.25
CA LYS A 176 12.81 -16.65 -0.18
C LYS A 176 12.19 -16.49 1.21
N ALA A 177 10.90 -16.19 1.27
CA ALA A 177 10.16 -16.09 2.53
C ALA A 177 10.19 -17.43 3.28
N ASN A 178 10.24 -17.36 4.62
CA ASN A 178 10.16 -18.51 5.50
C ASN A 178 9.24 -18.18 6.68
N PRO A 179 8.03 -18.77 6.77
CA PRO A 179 7.44 -19.69 5.79
C PRO A 179 7.10 -19.00 4.46
N ILE A 180 6.92 -19.79 3.40
CA ILE A 180 6.36 -19.26 2.15
C ILE A 180 4.86 -18.95 2.33
N PRO A 181 4.34 -17.87 1.71
CA PRO A 181 2.90 -17.62 1.69
C PRO A 181 2.12 -18.75 1.01
N GLU A 182 0.86 -18.94 1.41
CA GLU A 182 -0.09 -19.83 0.73
C GLU A 182 -0.58 -19.19 -0.58
N SER A 183 0.29 -19.20 -1.59
CA SER A 183 0.10 -18.53 -2.88
C SER A 183 0.22 -19.49 -4.06
N GLU A 184 -0.10 -20.77 -3.90
CA GLU A 184 -0.03 -21.72 -5.01
C GLU A 184 -1.10 -21.37 -6.06
N ASP A 185 -0.64 -21.19 -7.30
CA ASP A 185 -1.52 -21.06 -8.46
C ASP A 185 -2.33 -22.35 -8.62
N PRO A 186 -3.60 -22.26 -9.09
CA PRO A 186 -4.37 -23.44 -9.43
C PRO A 186 -3.59 -24.31 -10.43
N ASN A 187 -3.57 -25.63 -10.19
CA ASN A 187 -2.93 -26.54 -11.12
C ASN A 187 -3.77 -26.68 -12.39
N PHE A 188 -3.30 -26.12 -13.50
CA PHE A 188 -3.91 -26.24 -14.82
C PHE A 188 -3.28 -27.36 -15.68
N GLU A 189 -2.37 -28.17 -15.13
CA GLU A 189 -1.74 -29.28 -15.87
C GLU A 189 -2.75 -30.32 -16.36
N GLU A 190 -3.91 -30.45 -15.70
CA GLU A 190 -4.99 -31.34 -16.16
C GLU A 190 -5.70 -30.84 -17.44
N TRP A 191 -5.42 -29.62 -17.91
CA TRP A 191 -6.02 -29.03 -19.10
C TRP A 191 -5.12 -29.13 -20.34
N LEU A 192 -3.89 -29.64 -20.18
CA LEU A 192 -2.89 -29.86 -21.23
C LEU A 192 -2.87 -31.33 -21.66
#